data_AF-A0A2E9JBP3-F1
#
_entry.id   AF-A0A2E9JBP3-F1
#
_cell.length_a   1.000
_cell.length_b   1.000
_cell.length_c   1.000
_cell.angle_alpha   90.00
_cell.angle_beta   90.00
_cell.angle_gamma   90.00
#
_symmetry.space_group_name_H-M   'P 1'
#
loop_
_entity.id
_entity.type
_entity.pdbx_description
1 polymer ?
#
loop_
_entity_poly.entity_id
_entity_poly.type
_entity_poly.pdbx_seq_one_letter_code
_entity_poly.pdbx_strand_id
1 'polypeptide(L)'
;MAFQKRSLEAKHMGEEPDPRDWDGLEDEKLEEEVHNAFRWYYKFYDFKECMDFVQEYYKKNKVKSKSPKKIKPIDLESVGMHVGYIARLKTRGIDHLPEHLETLFIDKLKKIEEIANVRKVVNDSKPDKIKPDIQKRIREAARRLRYDIEEVIDEQIDDEFKKKFNFKQFLERNKVTRPVAKHLKVEISELASEIILAKKGDPDFKEAYSHLSGHQQNRLIKFYEKMTEECETIITTKKSKKKIVKKVARLKRKK
;
A
#
# COMPACT_ATOMS: atom_id res chain seq x y z
N MET A 1 -10.60 2.02 19.58
CA MET A 1 -11.53 1.08 20.24
C MET A 1 -10.81 0.16 21.24
N ALA A 2 -9.62 -0.39 20.94
CA ALA A 2 -8.86 -1.23 21.90
C ALA A 2 -8.53 -0.52 23.23
N PHE A 3 -7.99 0.71 23.18
CA PHE A 3 -7.68 1.52 24.36
C PHE A 3 -8.90 1.83 25.26
N GLN A 4 -10.09 1.92 24.66
CA GLN A 4 -11.34 2.23 25.36
C GLN A 4 -11.94 1.01 26.08
N LYS A 5 -11.72 -0.21 25.57
CA LYS A 5 -12.02 -1.45 26.30
C LYS A 5 -11.09 -1.65 27.49
N ARG A 6 -9.78 -1.37 27.33
CA ARG A 6 -8.79 -1.44 28.41
C ARG A 6 -9.16 -0.57 29.61
N SER A 7 -9.57 0.68 29.34
CA SER A 7 -9.90 1.65 30.39
C SER A 7 -11.11 1.27 31.26
N LEU A 8 -12.04 0.44 30.78
CA LEU A 8 -13.23 0.04 31.55
C LEU A 8 -12.97 -1.21 32.38
N GLU A 9 -12.26 -2.20 31.84
CA GLU A 9 -11.94 -3.44 32.57
C GLU A 9 -10.75 -3.29 33.53
N ALA A 10 -9.80 -2.38 33.24
CA ALA A 10 -8.67 -2.09 34.13
C ALA A 10 -9.12 -1.48 35.47
N LYS A 11 -10.29 -0.81 35.49
CA LYS A 11 -10.90 -0.32 36.75
C LYS A 11 -11.23 -1.42 37.75
N HIS A 12 -11.38 -2.67 37.29
CA HIS A 12 -11.76 -3.80 38.15
C HIS A 12 -10.61 -4.80 38.38
N MET A 13 -9.61 -4.87 37.49
CA MET A 13 -8.48 -5.82 37.58
C MET A 13 -7.15 -5.16 37.97
N GLY A 14 -7.11 -3.83 38.11
CA GLY A 14 -5.88 -3.09 38.41
C GLY A 14 -5.05 -2.72 37.17
N GLU A 15 -3.94 -2.02 37.41
CA GLU A 15 -2.99 -1.61 36.39
C GLU A 15 -2.19 -2.81 35.82
N GLU A 16 -1.46 -2.59 34.73
CA GLU A 16 -0.59 -3.63 34.13
C GLU A 16 0.48 -4.04 35.14
N PRO A 17 0.60 -5.33 35.50
CA PRO A 17 1.60 -5.79 36.46
C PRO A 17 3.01 -5.32 36.09
N ASP A 18 3.76 -4.78 37.07
CA ASP A 18 5.14 -4.34 36.87
C ASP A 18 6.10 -5.39 37.44
N PRO A 19 6.92 -6.04 36.59
CA PRO A 19 7.82 -7.10 37.06
C PRO A 19 8.90 -6.64 38.03
N ARG A 20 9.13 -5.34 38.16
CA ARG A 20 10.07 -4.75 39.12
C ARG A 20 9.59 -4.86 40.56
N ASP A 21 8.29 -5.03 40.76
CA ASP A 21 7.72 -5.21 42.09
C ASP A 21 7.96 -6.64 42.63
N TRP A 22 8.56 -7.52 41.82
CA TRP A 22 8.78 -8.93 42.11
C TRP A 22 10.23 -9.27 42.45
N ASP A 23 11.11 -8.25 42.50
CA ASP A 23 12.53 -8.45 42.79
C ASP A 23 12.71 -9.03 44.21
N GLY A 24 13.40 -10.17 44.29
CA GLY A 24 13.66 -10.88 45.55
C GLY A 24 12.53 -11.77 46.08
N LEU A 25 11.47 -12.00 45.31
CA LEU A 25 10.49 -13.04 45.64
C LEU A 25 11.09 -14.45 45.55
N GLU A 26 10.62 -15.34 46.42
CA GLU A 26 10.87 -16.78 46.32
C GLU A 26 10.16 -17.37 45.09
N ASP A 27 10.72 -18.43 44.49
CA ASP A 27 10.26 -19.02 43.23
C ASP A 27 8.75 -19.34 43.21
N GLU A 28 8.19 -19.88 44.30
CA GLU A 28 6.75 -20.21 44.39
C GLU A 28 5.86 -18.96 44.27
N LYS A 29 6.25 -17.87 44.94
CA LYS A 29 5.50 -16.60 44.89
C LYS A 29 5.72 -15.88 43.56
N LEU A 30 6.92 -15.94 43.02
CA LEU A 30 7.23 -15.41 41.69
C LEU A 30 6.38 -16.09 40.61
N GLU A 31 6.23 -17.41 40.68
CA GLU A 31 5.39 -18.17 39.76
C GLU A 31 3.91 -17.76 39.83
N GLU A 32 3.38 -17.56 41.04
CA GLU A 32 2.02 -17.06 41.25
C GLU A 32 1.82 -15.68 40.60
N GLU A 33 2.76 -14.75 40.81
CA GLU A 33 2.73 -13.40 40.22
C GLU A 33 2.82 -13.43 38.69
N VAL A 34 3.69 -14.28 38.13
CA VAL A 34 3.79 -14.48 36.67
C VAL A 34 2.48 -15.02 36.10
N HIS A 35 1.83 -15.97 36.78
CA HIS A 35 0.52 -16.47 36.37
C HIS A 35 -0.58 -15.40 36.46
N ASN A 36 -0.57 -14.58 37.50
CA ASN A 36 -1.49 -13.44 37.62
C ASN A 36 -1.29 -12.44 36.48
N ALA A 37 -0.04 -12.17 36.11
CA ALA A 37 0.28 -11.34 34.96
C ALA A 37 -0.18 -11.95 33.63
N PHE A 38 -0.04 -13.26 33.43
CA PHE A 38 -0.57 -13.91 32.23
C PHE A 38 -2.09 -13.79 32.13
N ARG A 39 -2.82 -13.94 33.24
CA ARG A 39 -4.28 -13.75 33.28
C ARG A 39 -4.64 -12.31 32.92
N TRP A 40 -3.90 -11.33 33.43
CA TRP A 40 -4.06 -9.92 33.08
C TRP A 40 -3.81 -9.71 31.58
N TYR A 41 -2.67 -10.15 31.05
CA TYR A 41 -2.34 -9.96 29.63
C TYR A 41 -3.32 -10.66 28.68
N TYR A 42 -3.82 -11.85 29.05
CA TYR A 42 -4.83 -12.55 28.28
C TYR A 42 -6.12 -11.75 28.11
N LYS A 43 -6.51 -10.99 29.14
CA LYS A 43 -7.70 -10.17 29.11
C LYS A 43 -7.52 -8.87 28.32
N PHE A 44 -6.36 -8.25 28.43
CA PHE A 44 -6.13 -6.88 27.93
C PHE A 44 -5.39 -6.78 26.59
N TYR A 45 -4.65 -7.81 26.20
CA TYR A 45 -3.87 -7.83 24.96
C TYR A 45 -4.37 -8.85 23.97
N ASP A 46 -4.51 -8.41 22.72
CA ASP A 46 -4.85 -9.29 21.63
C ASP A 46 -3.61 -9.99 21.05
N PHE A 47 -3.86 -10.94 20.16
CA PHE A 47 -2.82 -11.73 19.52
C PHE A 47 -1.78 -10.86 18.77
N LYS A 48 -2.22 -9.75 18.17
CA LYS A 48 -1.33 -8.87 17.40
C LYS A 48 -0.40 -8.10 18.33
N GLU A 49 -0.90 -7.66 19.47
CA GLU A 49 -0.09 -6.97 20.47
C GLU A 49 0.91 -7.91 21.15
N CYS A 50 0.52 -9.17 21.38
CA CYS A 50 1.46 -10.20 21.84
C CYS A 50 2.62 -10.39 20.84
N MET A 51 2.32 -10.36 19.54
CA MET A 51 3.33 -10.42 18.48
C MET A 51 4.28 -9.22 18.51
N ASP A 52 3.75 -8.03 18.79
CA ASP A 52 4.54 -6.81 18.94
C ASP A 52 5.48 -6.88 20.15
N PHE A 53 5.06 -7.50 21.27
CA PHE A 53 5.93 -7.73 22.44
C PHE A 53 7.10 -8.67 22.14
N VAL A 54 6.87 -9.78 21.43
CA VAL A 54 7.97 -10.66 21.02
C VAL A 54 8.93 -9.91 20.09
N GLN A 55 8.40 -9.07 19.19
CA GLN A 55 9.25 -8.27 18.30
C GLN A 55 10.05 -7.19 19.07
N GLU A 56 9.46 -6.57 20.09
CA GLU A 56 10.16 -5.64 20.99
C GLU A 56 11.28 -6.34 21.76
N TYR A 57 11.03 -7.55 22.26
CA TYR A 57 12.02 -8.37 22.94
C TYR A 57 13.24 -8.68 22.06
N TYR A 58 13.01 -9.12 20.81
CA TYR A 58 14.11 -9.35 19.86
C TYR A 58 14.93 -8.08 19.58
N LYS A 59 14.30 -6.91 19.52
CA LYS A 59 14.98 -5.63 19.30
C LYS A 59 15.83 -5.21 20.50
N LYS A 60 15.29 -5.30 21.72
CA LYS A 60 15.99 -4.89 22.94
C LYS A 60 17.15 -5.81 23.29
N ASN A 61 16.93 -7.14 23.22
CA ASN A 61 17.90 -8.11 23.70
C ASN A 61 18.94 -8.52 22.66
N LYS A 62 18.98 -7.84 21.50
CA LYS A 62 19.95 -8.05 20.40
C LYS A 62 20.24 -9.54 20.15
N VAL A 63 19.22 -10.39 20.25
CA VAL A 63 19.39 -11.84 20.21
C VAL A 63 19.84 -12.19 18.79
N LYS A 64 21.13 -12.53 18.76
CA LYS A 64 22.08 -12.70 17.65
C LYS A 64 21.46 -13.20 16.34
N SER A 65 21.78 -12.54 15.23
CA SER A 65 21.92 -13.03 13.83
C SER A 65 20.76 -13.79 13.15
N LYS A 66 20.04 -14.67 13.86
CA LYS A 66 18.99 -15.57 13.38
C LYS A 66 17.57 -15.09 13.68
N SER A 67 17.41 -14.01 14.42
CA SER A 67 16.10 -13.48 14.78
C SER A 67 15.33 -12.96 13.54
N PRO A 68 14.02 -13.23 13.42
CA PRO A 68 13.24 -12.76 12.30
C PRO A 68 13.10 -11.24 12.32
N LYS A 69 13.45 -10.58 11.19
CA LYS A 69 13.26 -9.12 11.02
C LYS A 69 11.82 -8.68 11.32
N LYS A 70 10.85 -9.53 10.99
CA LYS A 70 9.43 -9.32 11.24
C LYS A 70 8.77 -10.64 11.59
N ILE A 71 8.11 -10.67 12.74
CA ILE A 71 7.24 -11.78 13.15
C ILE A 71 5.94 -11.71 12.35
N LYS A 72 5.44 -12.85 11.90
CA LYS A 72 4.14 -12.99 11.25
C LYS A 72 3.20 -13.80 12.15
N PRO A 73 1.87 -13.72 11.92
CA PRO A 73 0.89 -14.46 12.72
C PRO A 73 1.20 -15.96 12.85
N ILE A 74 1.59 -16.62 11.75
CA ILE A 74 1.92 -18.04 11.75
C ILE A 74 3.07 -18.41 12.68
N ASP A 75 4.00 -17.47 12.94
CA ASP A 75 5.13 -17.71 13.83
C ASP A 75 4.63 -17.82 15.28
N LEU A 76 3.78 -16.87 15.71
CA LEU A 76 3.24 -16.81 17.07
C LEU A 76 2.12 -17.86 17.31
N GLU A 77 1.30 -18.16 16.30
CA GLU A 77 0.23 -19.16 16.38
C GLU A 77 0.78 -20.55 16.74
N SER A 78 1.97 -20.89 16.24
CA SER A 78 2.62 -22.18 16.47
C SER A 78 3.17 -22.38 17.89
N VAL A 79 3.34 -21.29 18.63
CA VAL A 79 3.95 -21.28 19.97
C VAL A 79 3.00 -20.81 21.06
N GLY A 80 1.98 -20.01 20.73
CA GLY A 80 0.98 -19.48 21.65
C GLY A 80 1.29 -18.07 22.18
N MET A 81 0.26 -17.39 22.70
CA MET A 81 0.33 -15.99 23.17
C MET A 81 1.21 -15.79 24.41
N HIS A 82 1.39 -16.83 25.25
CA HIS A 82 2.21 -16.77 26.46
C HIS A 82 3.66 -16.37 26.20
N VAL A 83 4.19 -16.67 25.01
CA VAL A 83 5.52 -16.21 24.59
C VAL A 83 5.58 -14.68 24.50
N GLY A 84 4.50 -14.04 24.05
CA GLY A 84 4.38 -12.58 24.05
C GLY A 84 4.34 -11.99 25.45
N TYR A 85 3.69 -12.68 26.39
CA TYR A 85 3.63 -12.26 27.79
C TYR A 85 5.00 -12.32 28.45
N ILE A 86 5.72 -13.44 28.31
CA ILE A 86 7.07 -13.59 28.86
C ILE A 86 8.03 -12.57 28.23
N ALA A 87 7.92 -12.34 26.92
CA ALA A 87 8.68 -11.31 26.22
C ALA A 87 8.40 -9.91 26.78
N ARG A 88 7.14 -9.60 27.12
CA ARG A 88 6.77 -8.34 27.77
C ARG A 88 7.37 -8.22 29.18
N LEU A 89 7.29 -9.27 29.99
CA LEU A 89 7.88 -9.28 31.34
C LEU A 89 9.39 -9.06 31.30
N LYS A 90 10.11 -9.82 30.46
CA LYS A 90 11.56 -9.67 30.28
C LYS A 90 11.96 -8.31 29.71
N THR A 91 11.16 -7.70 28.83
CA THR A 91 11.48 -6.35 28.31
C THR A 91 11.19 -5.21 29.27
N ARG A 92 10.40 -5.45 30.32
CA ARG A 92 10.13 -4.50 31.42
C ARG A 92 11.12 -4.63 32.58
N GLY A 93 11.89 -5.71 32.61
CA GLY A 93 13.04 -5.88 33.48
C GLY A 93 12.82 -6.84 34.64
N ILE A 94 12.09 -7.95 34.42
CA ILE A 94 12.08 -9.04 35.40
C ILE A 94 13.50 -9.59 35.59
N ASP A 95 13.95 -9.72 36.84
CA ASP A 95 15.31 -10.18 37.16
C ASP A 95 15.54 -11.65 36.81
N HIS A 96 14.62 -12.53 37.18
CA HIS A 96 14.66 -13.95 36.86
C HIS A 96 13.25 -14.51 36.63
N LEU A 97 13.16 -15.68 36.00
CA LEU A 97 11.93 -16.43 35.84
C LEU A 97 12.14 -17.83 36.43
N PRO A 98 11.07 -18.50 36.91
CA PRO A 98 11.13 -19.92 37.24
C PRO A 98 11.75 -20.72 36.08
N GLU A 99 12.64 -21.66 36.40
CA GLU A 99 13.49 -22.36 35.42
C GLU A 99 12.67 -22.96 34.27
N HIS A 100 11.56 -23.62 34.60
CA HIS A 100 10.69 -24.26 33.61
C HIS A 100 10.06 -23.25 32.62
N LEU A 101 9.74 -22.03 33.06
CA LEU A 101 9.21 -20.97 32.20
C LEU A 101 10.30 -20.36 31.32
N GLU A 102 11.53 -20.25 31.84
CA GLU A 102 12.68 -19.78 31.08
C GLU A 102 13.05 -20.78 29.97
N THR A 103 13.15 -22.07 30.28
CA THR A 103 13.38 -23.13 29.29
C THR A 103 12.30 -23.13 28.22
N LEU A 104 11.03 -23.10 28.64
CA LEU A 104 9.90 -23.05 27.72
C LEU A 104 9.99 -21.84 26.78
N PHE A 105 10.27 -20.65 27.33
CA PHE A 105 10.38 -19.43 26.54
C PHE A 105 11.48 -19.53 25.49
N ILE A 106 12.67 -20.00 25.87
CA ILE A 106 13.80 -20.18 24.96
C ILE A 106 13.44 -21.15 23.83
N ASP A 107 12.81 -22.28 24.14
CA ASP A 107 12.45 -23.28 23.13
C ASP A 107 11.36 -22.79 22.18
N LYS A 108 10.40 -22.01 22.67
CA LYS A 108 9.41 -21.36 21.79
C LYS A 108 10.06 -20.31 20.88
N LEU A 109 11.02 -19.54 21.37
CA LEU A 109 11.76 -18.60 20.52
C LEU A 109 12.54 -19.31 19.41
N LYS A 110 13.21 -20.44 19.72
CA LYS A 110 13.87 -21.27 18.69
C LYS A 110 12.88 -21.74 17.62
N LYS A 111 11.69 -22.20 18.02
CA LYS A 111 10.64 -22.62 17.09
C LYS A 111 10.16 -21.47 16.18
N ILE A 112 10.03 -20.26 16.71
CA ILE A 112 9.71 -19.06 15.91
C ILE A 112 10.81 -18.82 14.86
N GLU A 113 12.08 -18.94 15.24
CA GLU A 113 13.22 -18.76 14.33
C GLU A 113 13.25 -19.83 13.22
N GLU A 114 12.98 -21.09 13.55
CA GLU A 114 12.88 -22.19 12.58
C GLU A 114 11.79 -21.93 11.53
N ILE A 115 10.58 -21.58 11.97
CA ILE A 115 9.45 -21.26 11.07
C ILE A 115 9.79 -20.07 10.19
N ALA A 116 10.42 -19.04 10.75
CA ALA A 116 10.83 -17.87 9.99
C ALA A 116 11.88 -18.21 8.92
N ASN A 117 12.81 -19.13 9.21
CA ASN A 117 13.83 -19.61 8.28
C ASN A 117 13.22 -20.45 7.16
N VAL A 118 12.36 -21.43 7.48
CA VAL A 118 11.63 -22.22 6.48
C VAL A 118 10.86 -21.31 5.53
N ARG A 119 10.15 -20.32 6.07
CA ARG A 119 9.42 -19.33 5.28
C ARG A 119 10.31 -18.53 4.34
N LYS A 120 11.54 -18.19 4.76
CA LYS A 120 12.51 -17.47 3.92
C LYS A 120 12.91 -18.34 2.73
N VAL A 121 13.28 -19.60 2.98
CA VAL A 121 13.67 -20.57 1.94
C VAL A 121 12.52 -20.85 0.95
N VAL A 122 11.29 -21.00 1.44
CA VAL A 122 10.09 -21.19 0.59
C VAL A 122 9.78 -19.95 -0.26
N ASN A 123 10.16 -18.76 0.20
CA ASN A 123 9.94 -17.53 -0.56
C ASN A 123 11.04 -17.32 -1.61
N ASP A 124 12.27 -17.73 -1.33
CA ASP A 124 13.41 -17.66 -2.25
C ASP A 124 13.35 -18.74 -3.36
N SER A 125 12.59 -19.83 -3.14
CA SER A 125 12.38 -20.92 -4.12
C SER A 125 11.17 -20.71 -5.06
N LYS A 126 10.39 -19.64 -4.87
CA LYS A 126 9.36 -19.28 -5.85
C LYS A 126 10.03 -18.65 -7.06
N PRO A 127 9.74 -19.08 -8.30
CA PRO A 127 10.23 -18.37 -9.47
C PRO A 127 9.81 -16.91 -9.35
N ASP A 128 10.76 -16.00 -9.57
CA ASP A 128 10.52 -14.57 -9.55
C ASP A 128 9.27 -14.30 -10.36
N LYS A 129 8.17 -13.94 -9.67
CA LYS A 129 6.99 -13.43 -10.35
C LYS A 129 7.49 -12.19 -11.07
N ILE A 130 7.66 -12.29 -12.39
CA ILE A 130 7.95 -11.16 -13.27
C ILE A 130 6.92 -10.10 -12.89
N LYS A 131 7.33 -9.11 -12.11
CA LYS A 131 6.46 -8.00 -11.74
C LYS A 131 6.18 -7.34 -13.08
N PRO A 132 4.93 -7.32 -13.58
CA PRO A 132 4.66 -6.66 -14.83
C PRO A 132 5.09 -5.21 -14.65
N ASP A 133 6.07 -4.78 -15.46
CA ASP A 133 6.64 -3.44 -15.37
C ASP A 133 5.50 -2.44 -15.46
N ILE A 134 5.25 -1.76 -14.34
CA ILE A 134 4.15 -0.81 -14.20
C ILE A 134 4.31 0.29 -15.24
N GLN A 135 5.55 0.68 -15.57
CA GLN A 135 5.82 1.65 -16.63
C GLN A 135 5.43 1.10 -17.99
N LYS A 136 5.78 -0.15 -18.30
CA LYS A 136 5.36 -0.82 -19.54
C LYS A 136 3.84 -0.82 -19.69
N ARG A 137 3.10 -1.17 -18.63
CA ARG A 137 1.62 -1.14 -18.66
C ARG A 137 1.04 0.25 -18.87
N ILE A 138 1.65 1.26 -18.26
CA ILE A 138 1.24 2.67 -18.44
C ILE A 138 1.47 3.11 -19.90
N ARG A 139 2.63 2.78 -20.48
CA ARG A 139 2.95 3.07 -21.88
C ARG A 139 2.02 2.33 -22.84
N GLU A 140 1.76 1.05 -22.60
CA GLU A 140 0.81 0.27 -23.39
C GLU A 140 -0.62 0.84 -23.33
N ALA A 141 -1.06 1.30 -22.17
CA ALA A 141 -2.36 1.97 -22.04
C ALA A 141 -2.42 3.28 -22.83
N ALA A 142 -1.35 4.09 -22.82
CA ALA A 142 -1.28 5.30 -23.62
C ALA A 142 -1.28 4.98 -25.13
N ARG A 143 -0.53 3.97 -25.57
CA ARG A 143 -0.52 3.52 -26.98
C ARG A 143 -1.87 3.03 -27.46
N ARG A 144 -2.61 2.28 -26.64
CA ARG A 144 -3.98 1.86 -26.98
C ARG A 144 -4.89 3.05 -27.23
N LEU A 145 -4.85 4.02 -26.32
CA LEU A 145 -5.62 5.26 -26.46
C LEU A 145 -5.18 6.10 -27.67
N ARG A 146 -3.90 6.03 -28.05
CA ARG A 146 -3.40 6.68 -29.28
C ARG A 146 -4.08 6.09 -30.52
N TYR A 147 -4.24 4.77 -30.62
CA TYR A 147 -4.97 4.15 -31.75
C TYR A 147 -6.43 4.59 -31.80
N ASP A 148 -7.12 4.61 -30.66
CA ASP A 148 -8.50 5.10 -30.59
C ASP A 148 -8.60 6.60 -30.98
N ILE A 149 -7.54 7.37 -30.73
CA ILE A 149 -7.46 8.78 -31.11
C ILE A 149 -7.21 8.95 -32.61
N GLU A 150 -6.37 8.10 -33.22
CA GLU A 150 -6.14 8.10 -34.68
C GLU A 150 -7.45 7.86 -35.43
N GLU A 151 -8.28 6.91 -35.00
CA GLU A 151 -9.60 6.68 -35.57
C GLU A 151 -10.49 7.94 -35.48
N VAL A 152 -10.48 8.62 -34.33
CA VAL A 152 -11.21 9.90 -34.17
C VAL A 152 -10.64 11.00 -35.07
N ILE A 153 -9.33 11.03 -35.28
CA ILE A 153 -8.70 12.03 -36.15
C ILE A 153 -9.12 11.82 -37.60
N ASP A 154 -9.10 10.58 -38.08
CA ASP A 154 -9.54 10.24 -39.42
C ASP A 154 -11.01 10.64 -39.62
N GLU A 155 -11.89 10.32 -38.66
CA GLU A 155 -13.30 10.78 -38.69
C GLU A 155 -13.44 12.31 -38.73
N GLN A 156 -12.58 13.04 -38.00
CA GLN A 156 -12.58 14.49 -38.00
C GLN A 156 -12.06 15.08 -39.31
N ILE A 157 -11.09 14.43 -39.96
CA ILE A 157 -10.57 14.83 -41.27
C ILE A 157 -11.65 14.64 -42.34
N ASP A 158 -12.29 13.47 -42.36
CA ASP A 158 -13.35 13.11 -43.32
C ASP A 158 -14.56 14.03 -43.21
N ASP A 159 -14.95 14.41 -41.98
CA ASP A 159 -16.04 15.35 -41.72
C ASP A 159 -15.58 16.83 -41.80
N GLU A 160 -14.33 17.09 -42.20
CA GLU A 160 -13.71 18.42 -42.24
C GLU A 160 -13.85 19.23 -40.95
N PHE A 161 -13.86 18.56 -39.80
CA PHE A 161 -14.03 19.12 -38.46
C PHE A 161 -15.39 19.83 -38.25
N LYS A 162 -16.45 19.41 -38.95
CA LYS A 162 -17.81 19.97 -38.76
C LYS A 162 -18.41 19.54 -37.42
N LYS A 163 -18.22 18.28 -37.02
CA LYS A 163 -18.64 17.76 -35.71
C LYS A 163 -17.65 18.13 -34.62
N LYS A 164 -18.17 18.66 -33.50
CA LYS A 164 -17.36 18.93 -32.31
C LYS A 164 -17.08 17.63 -31.54
N PHE A 165 -15.82 17.22 -31.51
CA PHE A 165 -15.37 16.14 -30.62
C PHE A 165 -15.02 16.67 -29.22
N ASN A 166 -15.47 15.96 -28.18
CA ASN A 166 -15.21 16.29 -26.78
C ASN A 166 -14.15 15.35 -26.19
N PHE A 167 -12.88 15.77 -26.29
CA PHE A 167 -11.77 14.96 -25.81
C PHE A 167 -11.76 14.75 -24.30
N LYS A 168 -12.25 15.72 -23.52
CA LYS A 168 -12.41 15.55 -22.08
C LYS A 168 -13.33 14.38 -21.73
N GLN A 169 -14.47 14.27 -22.41
CA GLN A 169 -15.39 13.15 -22.23
C GLN A 169 -14.77 11.81 -22.64
N PHE A 170 -13.96 11.79 -23.69
CA PHE A 170 -13.18 10.62 -24.10
C PHE A 170 -12.20 10.17 -23.00
N LEU A 171 -11.43 11.10 -22.41
CA LEU A 171 -10.49 10.80 -21.34
C LEU A 171 -11.20 10.30 -20.06
N GLU A 172 -12.36 10.88 -19.73
CA GLU A 172 -13.19 10.44 -18.60
C GLU A 172 -13.76 9.03 -18.82
N ARG A 173 -14.31 8.74 -20.00
CA ARG A 173 -14.85 7.42 -20.38
C ARG A 173 -13.78 6.33 -20.29
N ASN A 174 -12.57 6.64 -20.75
CA ASN A 174 -11.42 5.74 -20.71
C ASN A 174 -10.70 5.69 -19.35
N LYS A 175 -11.21 6.41 -18.34
CA LYS A 175 -10.66 6.44 -16.97
C LYS A 175 -9.15 6.75 -16.96
N VAL A 176 -8.73 7.68 -17.81
CA VAL A 176 -7.31 7.99 -18.00
C VAL A 176 -6.70 8.50 -16.70
N THR A 177 -5.61 7.85 -16.29
CA THR A 177 -4.87 8.24 -15.09
C THR A 177 -3.78 9.26 -15.44
N ARG A 178 -3.31 10.05 -14.47
CA ARG A 178 -2.26 11.05 -14.73
C ARG A 178 -0.99 10.51 -15.39
N PRO A 179 -0.43 9.36 -14.97
CA PRO A 179 0.75 8.82 -15.65
C PRO A 179 0.47 8.48 -17.11
N VAL A 180 -0.72 7.96 -17.41
CA VAL A 180 -1.15 7.66 -18.79
C VAL A 180 -1.33 8.95 -19.59
N ALA A 181 -1.99 9.98 -19.01
CA ALA A 181 -2.14 11.29 -19.64
C ALA A 181 -0.79 11.95 -19.97
N LYS A 182 0.23 11.77 -19.12
CA LYS A 182 1.58 12.28 -19.39
C LYS A 182 2.21 11.64 -20.63
N HIS A 183 2.10 10.32 -20.77
CA HIS A 183 2.59 9.63 -21.97
C HIS A 183 1.76 9.96 -23.20
N LEU A 184 0.43 9.98 -23.06
CA LEU A 184 -0.48 10.30 -24.14
C LEU A 184 -0.25 11.72 -24.69
N LYS A 185 0.03 12.70 -23.81
CA LYS A 185 0.39 14.06 -24.23
C LYS A 185 1.62 14.06 -25.16
N VAL A 186 2.66 13.29 -24.82
CA VAL A 186 3.89 13.22 -25.62
C VAL A 186 3.58 12.69 -27.02
N GLU A 187 2.85 11.57 -27.10
CA GLU A 187 2.47 10.95 -28.39
C GLU A 187 1.63 11.89 -29.26
N ILE A 188 0.68 12.63 -28.68
CA ILE A 188 -0.14 13.62 -29.41
C ILE A 188 0.72 14.82 -29.84
N SER A 189 1.66 15.26 -29.00
CA SER A 189 2.57 16.35 -29.34
C SER A 189 3.53 15.97 -30.47
N GLU A 190 3.95 14.71 -30.56
CA GLU A 190 4.73 14.19 -31.69
C GLU A 190 3.93 14.29 -32.99
N LEU A 191 2.69 13.80 -33.01
CA LEU A 191 1.79 13.94 -34.17
C LEU A 191 1.57 15.41 -34.59
N ALA A 192 1.40 16.32 -33.62
CA ALA A 192 1.27 17.74 -33.90
C ALA A 192 2.55 18.31 -34.56
N SER A 193 3.72 17.86 -34.12
CA SER A 193 5.01 18.32 -34.62
C SER A 193 5.25 17.88 -36.07
N GLU A 194 4.82 16.68 -36.46
CA GLU A 194 4.93 16.18 -37.84
C GLU A 194 4.21 17.09 -38.83
N ILE A 195 2.99 17.51 -38.53
CA ILE A 195 2.22 18.42 -39.42
C ILE A 195 2.85 19.80 -39.46
N ILE A 196 3.35 20.30 -38.33
CA ILE A 196 4.07 21.58 -38.29
C ILE A 196 5.31 21.52 -39.19
N LEU A 197 6.04 20.40 -39.20
CA LEU A 197 7.18 20.18 -40.07
C LEU A 197 6.77 20.07 -41.55
N ALA A 198 5.67 19.35 -41.85
CA ALA A 198 5.09 19.30 -43.19
C ALA A 198 4.81 20.71 -43.75
N LYS A 199 4.24 21.59 -42.91
CA LYS A 199 3.98 22.98 -43.27
C LYS A 199 5.23 23.83 -43.44
N LYS A 200 6.30 23.53 -42.70
CA LYS A 200 7.61 24.18 -42.85
C LYS A 200 8.35 23.72 -44.11
N GLY A 201 7.85 22.71 -44.80
CA GLY A 201 8.39 22.23 -46.07
C GLY A 201 9.33 21.04 -45.93
N ASP A 202 9.27 20.31 -44.82
CA ASP A 202 9.97 19.03 -44.70
C ASP A 202 9.46 18.05 -45.78
N PRO A 203 10.33 17.51 -46.66
CA PRO A 203 9.92 16.70 -47.81
C PRO A 203 9.09 15.47 -47.43
N ASP A 204 9.52 14.74 -46.40
CA ASP A 204 8.93 13.45 -46.02
C ASP A 204 7.53 13.66 -45.44
N PHE A 205 7.39 14.64 -44.53
CA PHE A 205 6.10 14.95 -43.93
C PHE A 205 5.16 15.67 -44.91
N LYS A 206 5.69 16.44 -45.85
CA LYS A 206 4.86 17.10 -46.87
C LYS A 206 4.19 16.09 -47.79
N GLU A 207 4.88 15.01 -48.15
CA GLU A 207 4.28 13.90 -48.88
C GLU A 207 3.16 13.24 -48.05
N ALA A 208 3.44 12.91 -46.79
CA ALA A 208 2.49 12.26 -45.88
C ALA A 208 1.17 13.05 -45.73
N TYR A 209 1.24 14.37 -45.61
CA TYR A 209 0.06 15.24 -45.41
C TYR A 209 -0.43 15.96 -46.68
N SER A 210 0.05 15.55 -47.87
CA SER A 210 -0.30 16.17 -49.17
C SER A 210 -1.78 16.04 -49.55
N HIS A 211 -2.46 15.01 -49.03
CA HIS A 211 -3.89 14.77 -49.22
C HIS A 211 -4.78 15.77 -48.46
N LEU A 212 -4.23 16.52 -47.49
CA LEU A 212 -4.96 17.52 -46.73
C LEU A 212 -4.76 18.93 -47.31
N SER A 213 -5.85 19.69 -47.40
CA SER A 213 -5.76 21.11 -47.71
C SER A 213 -5.03 21.88 -46.60
N GLY A 214 -4.40 23.01 -46.95
CA GLY A 214 -3.70 23.85 -45.95
C GLY A 214 -4.61 24.34 -44.80
N HIS A 215 -5.92 24.45 -45.06
CA HIS A 215 -6.93 24.76 -44.05
C HIS A 215 -7.21 23.58 -43.12
N GLN A 216 -7.35 22.36 -43.66
CA GLN A 216 -7.50 21.13 -42.85
C GLN A 216 -6.27 20.90 -41.97
N GLN A 217 -5.06 21.11 -42.50
CA GLN A 217 -3.82 21.02 -41.71
C GLN A 217 -3.83 21.99 -40.52
N ASN A 218 -4.28 23.25 -40.72
CA ASN A 218 -4.40 24.23 -39.63
C ASN A 218 -5.44 23.82 -38.58
N ARG A 219 -6.56 23.22 -39.02
CA ARG A 219 -7.59 22.69 -38.11
C ARG A 219 -7.08 21.51 -37.30
N LEU A 220 -6.32 20.61 -37.94
CA LEU A 220 -5.74 19.44 -37.30
C LEU A 220 -4.69 19.82 -36.25
N ILE A 221 -3.80 20.79 -36.55
CA ILE A 221 -2.86 21.33 -35.56
C ILE A 221 -3.61 21.86 -34.32
N LYS A 222 -4.65 22.69 -34.54
CA LYS A 222 -5.49 23.21 -33.44
C LYS A 222 -6.21 22.12 -32.66
N PHE A 223 -6.61 21.04 -33.35
CA PHE A 223 -7.24 19.89 -32.72
C PHE A 223 -6.26 19.18 -31.77
N TYR A 224 -5.03 18.95 -32.21
CA TYR A 224 -3.98 18.40 -31.36
C TYR A 224 -3.62 19.31 -30.19
N GLU A 225 -3.47 20.61 -30.41
CA GLU A 225 -3.21 21.59 -29.33
C GLU A 225 -4.28 21.47 -28.24
N LYS A 226 -5.56 21.48 -28.62
CA LYS A 226 -6.68 21.30 -27.69
C LYS A 226 -6.63 19.96 -26.95
N MET A 227 -6.26 18.87 -27.63
CA MET A 227 -6.08 17.58 -26.98
C MET A 227 -4.95 17.61 -25.93
N THR A 228 -3.82 18.25 -26.25
CA THR A 228 -2.69 18.38 -25.31
C THR A 228 -3.03 19.22 -24.09
N GLU A 229 -3.85 20.27 -24.24
CA GLU A 229 -4.34 21.11 -23.14
C GLU A 229 -5.23 20.34 -22.15
N GLU A 230 -6.14 19.48 -22.66
CA GLU A 230 -6.98 18.64 -21.82
C GLU A 230 -6.15 17.58 -21.08
N CYS A 231 -5.15 16.99 -21.74
CA CYS A 231 -4.18 16.12 -21.08
C CYS A 231 -3.42 16.85 -19.96
N GLU A 232 -2.98 18.09 -20.21
CA GLU A 232 -2.31 18.94 -19.20
C GLU A 232 -3.22 19.25 -18.01
N THR A 233 -4.51 19.48 -18.28
CA THR A 233 -5.52 19.70 -17.23
C THR A 233 -5.61 18.48 -16.29
N ILE A 234 -5.58 17.25 -16.81
CA ILE A 234 -5.57 16.03 -15.98
C ILE A 234 -4.27 15.88 -15.18
N ILE A 235 -3.13 16.22 -15.79
CA ILE A 235 -1.82 16.13 -15.14
C ILE A 235 -1.74 17.08 -13.95
N THR A 236 -2.20 18.32 -14.12
CA THR A 236 -2.10 19.40 -13.13
C THR A 236 -3.19 19.36 -12.06
N THR A 237 -4.40 18.90 -12.36
CA THR A 237 -5.51 18.85 -11.39
C THR A 237 -5.16 17.97 -10.19
N LYS A 238 -4.93 18.57 -9.02
CA LYS A 238 -4.81 17.87 -7.73
C LYS A 238 -6.07 17.03 -7.48
N LYS A 239 -5.93 15.71 -7.24
CA LYS A 239 -7.06 14.85 -6.83
C LYS A 239 -7.72 15.51 -5.62
N SER A 240 -8.90 16.08 -5.81
CA SER A 240 -9.71 16.52 -4.68
C SER A 240 -10.02 15.25 -3.87
N LYS A 241 -9.55 15.21 -2.62
CA LYS A 241 -9.95 14.15 -1.70
C LYS A 241 -11.46 14.29 -1.55
N LYS A 242 -12.25 13.45 -2.23
CA LYS A 242 -13.69 13.33 -1.95
C LYS A 242 -13.79 13.07 -0.44
N LYS A 243 -14.30 14.05 0.31
CA LYS A 243 -14.58 13.87 1.74
C LYS A 243 -15.52 12.68 1.82
N ILE A 244 -15.06 11.60 2.45
CA ILE A 244 -15.93 10.48 2.83
C ILE A 244 -16.91 11.08 3.82
N VAL A 245 -18.14 11.32 3.38
CA VAL A 245 -19.22 11.72 4.30
C VAL A 245 -19.50 10.51 5.17
N LYS A 246 -19.01 10.52 6.42
CA LYS A 246 -19.44 9.55 7.42
C LYS A 246 -20.95 9.71 7.56
N LYS A 247 -21.73 8.71 7.14
CA LYS A 247 -23.17 8.64 7.47
C LYS A 247 -23.28 8.64 8.99
N VAL A 248 -23.66 9.78 9.58
CA VAL A 248 -24.02 9.85 10.98
C VAL A 248 -25.34 9.09 11.12
N ALA A 249 -25.30 7.93 11.79
CA ALA A 249 -26.50 7.18 12.13
C ALA A 249 -27.35 8.04 13.08
N ARG A 250 -28.45 8.58 12.55
CA ARG A 250 -29.42 9.36 13.33
C ARG A 250 -30.19 8.39 14.22
N LEU A 251 -29.72 8.19 15.45
CA LEU A 251 -30.46 7.51 16.52
C LEU A 251 -31.76 8.28 16.77
N LYS A 252 -32.86 7.80 16.19
CA LYS A 252 -34.20 8.23 16.57
C LYS A 252 -34.50 7.66 17.95
N ARG A 253 -34.37 8.48 18.99
CA ARG A 253 -35.09 8.27 20.26
C ARG A 253 -36.58 8.40 19.95
N LYS A 254 -37.31 7.28 19.94
CA LYS A 254 -38.78 7.31 20.06
C LYS A 254 -39.12 7.69 21.51
N LYS A 255 -40.10 8.58 21.62
CA LYS A 255 -40.76 8.99 22.86
C LYS A 255 -41.36 7.78 23.57
#